data_AF-A0A397S4J4-F1
#
_entry.id   AF-A0A397S4J4-F1
#
_cell.length_a   1.000
_cell.length_b   1.000
_cell.length_c   1.000
_cell.angle_alpha   90.00
_cell.angle_beta   90.00
_cell.angle_gamma   90.00
#
_symmetry.space_group_name_H-M   'P 1'
#
loop_
_entity.id
_entity.type
_entity.pdbx_description
1 polymer ?
#
loop_
_entity_poly.entity_id
_entity_poly.type
_entity_poly.pdbx_seq_one_letter_code
_entity_poly.pdbx_strand_id
1 'polypeptide(L)' 'MPIEIGRPLHDIFKYHNGYKAVEWKNWIILFSLPLLKAYLDKRHFQGWANFVKVVKLCLEPEISEE' A
#
# COMPACT_ATOMS: atom_id res chain seq x y z
N MET A 1 -14.56 6.79 6.97
CA MET A 1 -13.09 6.84 6.75
C MET A 1 -12.69 8.27 6.45
N PRO A 2 -11.53 8.74 6.92
CA PRO A 2 -10.99 10.05 6.54
C PRO A 2 -10.90 10.15 5.01
N ILE A 3 -11.23 11.32 4.45
CA ILE A 3 -11.18 11.59 2.99
C ILE A 3 -9.81 11.24 2.41
N GLU A 4 -8.76 11.44 3.21
CA GLU A 4 -7.36 11.16 2.90
C GLU A 4 -7.08 9.68 2.64
N ILE A 5 -7.83 8.78 3.30
CA ILE A 5 -7.72 7.33 3.11
C ILE A 5 -8.49 6.87 1.86
N GLY A 6 -9.51 7.63 1.47
CA GLY A 6 -10.36 7.33 0.32
C GLY A 6 -11.53 6.40 0.66
N ARG A 7 -12.06 5.71 -0.36
CA ARG A 7 -13.20 4.80 -0.20
C ARG A 7 -12.82 3.52 0.56
N PRO A 8 -13.78 2.87 1.24
CA PRO A 8 -13.63 1.51 1.78
C PRO A 8 -12.99 0.57 0.78
N LEU A 9 -12.15 -0.34 1.28
CA LEU A 9 -11.50 -1.34 0.46
C LEU A 9 -12.56 -2.13 -0.30
N HIS A 10 -12.71 -1.83 -1.60
CA HIS A 10 -13.48 -2.68 -2.49
C HIS A 10 -12.66 -3.93 -2.79
N ASP A 11 -13.35 -5.03 -3.08
CA ASP A 11 -12.71 -6.26 -3.56
C ASP A 11 -11.73 -5.94 -4.71
N ILE A 12 -10.44 -5.98 -4.41
CA ILE A 12 -9.40 -5.60 -5.36
C ILE A 12 -9.36 -6.53 -6.55
N PHE A 13 -9.68 -7.83 -6.36
CA PHE A 13 -9.76 -8.76 -7.47
C PHE A 13 -10.80 -8.31 -8.49
N LYS A 14 -11.95 -7.81 -8.00
CA LYS A 14 -13.06 -7.39 -8.85
C LYS A 14 -12.92 -5.98 -9.43
N TYR A 15 -12.26 -5.06 -8.73
CA TYR A 15 -12.30 -3.63 -9.07
C TYR A 15 -10.94 -2.96 -9.31
N HIS A 16 -9.83 -3.71 -9.39
CA HIS A 16 -8.47 -3.17 -9.58
C HIS A 16 -8.34 -2.17 -10.75
N ASN A 17 -9.07 -2.38 -11.86
CA ASN A 17 -9.03 -1.49 -13.03
C ASN A 17 -9.65 -0.10 -12.77
N GLY A 18 -10.46 0.05 -11.72
CA GLY A 18 -11.09 1.33 -11.35
C GLY A 18 -10.27 2.17 -10.38
N TYR A 19 -9.15 1.65 -9.86
CA TYR A 19 -8.34 2.33 -8.86
C TYR A 19 -7.52 3.45 -9.48
N LYS A 20 -7.63 4.65 -8.91
CA LYS A 20 -6.75 5.79 -9.19
C LYS A 20 -5.37 5.56 -8.56
N ALA A 21 -4.37 6.31 -9.02
CA ALA A 21 -3.01 6.25 -8.48
C ALA A 21 -2.96 6.42 -6.95
N VAL A 22 -3.74 7.34 -6.38
CA VAL A 22 -3.82 7.55 -4.93
C VAL A 22 -4.44 6.36 -4.19
N GLU A 23 -5.40 5.67 -4.79
CA GLU A 23 -6.05 4.49 -4.21
C GLU A 23 -5.10 3.29 -4.24
N TRP A 24 -4.35 3.13 -5.34
CA TRP A 24 -3.26 2.15 -5.43
C TRP A 24 -2.17 2.40 -4.41
N LYS A 25 -1.73 3.65 -4.27
CA LYS A 25 -0.77 4.06 -3.24
C LYS A 25 -1.27 3.62 -1.87
N ASN A 26 -2.47 4.05 -1.47
CA ASN A 26 -3.06 3.73 -0.17
C ASN A 26 -3.22 2.22 0.03
N TRP A 27 -3.61 1.46 -1.00
CA TRP A 27 -3.66 0.00 -0.93
C TRP A 27 -2.30 -0.62 -0.61
N ILE A 28 -1.25 -0.21 -1.32
CA ILE A 28 0.12 -0.68 -1.08
C ILE A 28 0.56 -0.37 0.35
N ILE A 29 0.39 0.87 0.83
CA ILE A 29 0.97 1.29 2.11
C ILE A 29 0.16 0.91 3.36
N LEU A 30 -1.17 0.83 3.26
CA LEU A 30 -2.07 0.58 4.40
C LEU A 30 -2.55 -0.88 4.49
N PHE A 31 -2.79 -1.52 3.34
CA PHE A 31 -3.61 -2.73 3.30
C PHE A 31 -2.90 -3.96 2.74
N SER A 32 -1.88 -3.79 1.88
CA SER A 32 -1.24 -4.90 1.18
C SER A 32 -0.58 -5.93 2.11
N LEU A 33 0.09 -5.50 3.18
CA LEU A 33 0.80 -6.41 4.08
C LEU A 33 -0.12 -7.38 4.84
N PRO A 34 -1.15 -6.95 5.58
CA PRO A 34 -2.04 -7.90 6.25
C PRO A 34 -2.80 -8.78 5.25
N LEU A 35 -3.17 -8.25 4.07
CA LEU A 35 -3.91 -9.00 3.06
C LEU A 35 -3.04 -10.07 2.39
N LEU A 36 -1.81 -9.75 2.00
CA LEU A 36 -0.94 -10.67 1.26
C LEU A 36 -0.27 -11.73 2.16
N LYS A 37 -0.26 -11.54 3.47
CA LYS A 37 0.36 -12.49 4.43
C LYS A 37 -0.22 -13.92 4.31
N ALA A 38 -1.49 -14.04 3.94
CA ALA A 38 -2.15 -15.34 3.77
C ALA A 38 -1.87 -15.99 2.40
N TYR A 39 -1.38 -15.23 1.41
CA TYR A 39 -1.24 -15.67 0.02
C TYR A 39 0.20 -15.81 -0.44
N LEU A 40 1.14 -15.09 0.20
CA LEU A 40 2.55 -15.12 -0.15
C LEU A 40 3.32 -16.05 0.78
N ASP A 41 4.29 -16.78 0.23
CA ASP A 41 5.28 -17.46 1.06
C ASP A 41 6.18 -16.46 1.80
N LYS A 42 6.96 -16.96 2.75
CA LYS A 42 7.82 -16.13 3.60
C LYS A 42 8.80 -15.25 2.80
N ARG A 43 9.36 -15.78 1.71
CA ARG A 43 10.39 -15.07 0.91
C ARG A 43 9.76 -13.91 0.15
N HIS A 44 8.66 -14.17 -0.56
CA HIS A 44 7.94 -13.16 -1.32
C HIS A 44 7.29 -12.13 -0.41
N PHE A 45 6.74 -12.55 0.73
CA PHE A 45 6.19 -11.65 1.73
C PHE A 45 7.24 -10.68 2.28
N GLN A 46 8.45 -11.17 2.59
CA GLN A 46 9.55 -10.32 3.05
C GLN A 46 9.99 -9.32 1.97
N GLY A 47 10.08 -9.77 0.72
CA GLY A 47 10.39 -8.89 -0.42
C GLY A 47 9.34 -7.79 -0.57
N TRP A 48 8.05 -8.14 -0.45
CA TRP A 48 6.96 -7.17 -0.49
C TRP A 48 6.99 -6.20 0.69
N ALA A 49 7.29 -6.67 1.90
CA ALA A 49 7.46 -5.82 3.07
C ALA A 49 8.58 -4.78 2.88
N ASN A 50 9.69 -5.17 2.28
CA ASN A 50 10.78 -4.25 1.94
C ASN A 50 10.33 -3.23 0.89
N PHE A 51 9.58 -3.65 -0.13
CA PHE A 51 9.02 -2.74 -1.13
C PHE A 51 8.08 -1.70 -0.50
N VAL A 52 7.13 -2.12 0.34
CA VAL A 52 6.23 -1.20 1.05
C VAL A 52 7.01 -0.22 1.92
N LYS A 53 8.10 -0.67 2.57
CA LYS A 53 8.98 0.21 3.36
C LYS A 53 9.61 1.29 2.48
N VAL A 54 10.16 0.94 1.32
CA VAL A 54 10.75 1.90 0.38
C VAL A 54 9.71 2.89 -0.13
N VAL A 55 8.51 2.41 -0.50
CA VAL A 55 7.42 3.30 -0.93
C VAL A 55 7.06 4.31 0.16
N LYS A 56 7.01 3.91 1.43
CA LYS A 56 6.75 4.85 2.55
C LYS A 56 7.85 5.91 2.66
N LEU A 57 9.12 5.51 2.55
CA LEU A 57 10.25 6.44 2.57
C LEU A 57 10.19 7.46 1.42
N CYS A 58 9.82 7.02 0.20
CA CYS A 58 9.65 7.92 -0.94
C CYS A 58 8.45 8.89 -0.80
N LEU A 59 7.55 8.63 0.15
CA LEU A 59 6.37 9.46 0.42
C LEU A 59 6.54 10.37 1.64
N GLU A 60 7.58 10.15 2.46
CA GLU A 60 7.95 11.08 3.52
C GLU A 60 8.48 12.35 2.86
N PRO A 61 7.91 13.53 3.15
CA PRO A 61 8.43 14.79 2.62
C PRO A 61 9.84 14.99 3.16
N GLU A 62 10.82 15.05 2.26
CA GLU A 62 12.20 15.44 2.58
C GLU A 62 12.20 16.93 2.95
N ILE A 63 11.96 17.22 4.23
CA ILE A 63 12.38 18.47 4.86
C ILE A 63 12.98 18.11 6.22
N SER A 64 14.25 17.73 6.24
CA SER A 64 15.09 18.03 7.39
C SER A 64 15.73 19.40 7.12
N GLU A 65 15.14 20.45 7.69
CA GLU A 65 15.91 21.66 7.96
C GLU A 65 16.92 21.30 9.06
N GLU A 66 18.19 21.12 8.66
CA GLU A 66 19.36 21.34 9.52
C GLU A 66 20.07 22.62 9.08
#